data_AF-A0A1H4QVH9-F1
#
_entry.id   AF-A0A1H4QVH9-F1
#
_cell.length_a   1.000
_cell.length_b   1.000
_cell.length_c   1.000
_cell.angle_alpha   90.00
_cell.angle_beta   90.00
_cell.angle_gamma   90.00
#
_symmetry.space_group_name_H-M   'P 1'
#
loop_
_entity.id
_entity.type
_entity.pdbx_description
1 polymer ?
#
loop_
_entity_poly.entity_id
_entity_poly.type
_entity_poly.pdbx_seq_one_letter_code
_entity_poly.pdbx_strand_id
1 'polypeptide(L)'
;MKSLLGFITPATWYVAVIAAVVLGLHLNWQDGYSEGLAKAQAEGQTAITNLRLEYSEEQRRIADATSETLKQANEKLRAEQERGSLLVTQLADAKEAFRKNTDTLNGEIARVTTLYRRTLKSAPEPLPAAVFTAGFVRVWNTANGISASVPSQQAASGAAAPTDGAGAADSLDSGVTQALVLGNQVRNGELHSTCRAQLNRLIDWTLNASN
;
A
#
# COMPACT_ATOMS: atom_id res chain seq x y z
N MET A 1 -42.67 -111.29 -19.69
CA MET A 1 -42.78 -110.29 -18.62
C MET A 1 -43.30 -109.00 -19.24
N LYS A 2 -44.63 -108.86 -19.25
CA LYS A 2 -45.35 -107.66 -19.70
C LYS A 2 -45.54 -106.74 -18.49
N SER A 3 -45.61 -105.44 -18.77
CA SER A 3 -46.06 -104.35 -17.88
C SER A 3 -44.95 -103.52 -17.23
N LEU A 4 -44.42 -102.56 -17.99
CA LEU A 4 -43.73 -101.37 -17.46
C LEU A 4 -44.18 -100.08 -18.17
N LEU A 5 -45.30 -100.11 -18.91
CA LEU A 5 -45.75 -99.01 -19.78
C LEU A 5 -47.27 -98.78 -19.73
N GLY A 6 -47.85 -98.84 -18.53
CA GLY A 6 -49.29 -98.64 -18.36
C GLY A 6 -49.60 -97.85 -17.10
N PHE A 7 -49.29 -96.55 -17.08
CA PHE A 7 -49.97 -95.51 -16.28
C PHE A 7 -49.35 -94.13 -16.59
N ILE A 8 -49.51 -93.66 -17.83
CA ILE A 8 -49.39 -92.23 -18.11
C ILE A 8 -50.80 -91.77 -18.49
N THR A 9 -51.58 -91.38 -17.48
CA THR A 9 -52.80 -90.60 -17.72
C THR A 9 -52.41 -89.25 -18.32
N PRO A 10 -53.22 -88.64 -19.20
CA PRO A 10 -52.90 -87.33 -19.78
C PRO A 10 -52.56 -86.27 -18.71
N ALA A 11 -53.16 -86.39 -17.52
CA ALA A 11 -52.86 -85.56 -16.35
C ALA A 11 -51.40 -85.63 -15.87
N THR A 12 -50.74 -86.80 -15.86
CA THR A 12 -49.33 -86.90 -15.40
C THR A 12 -48.36 -86.30 -16.41
N TRP A 13 -48.67 -86.37 -17.70
CA TRP A 13 -47.92 -85.65 -18.74
C TRP A 13 -48.02 -84.13 -18.57
N TYR A 14 -49.23 -83.60 -18.34
CA TYR A 14 -49.40 -82.15 -18.09
C TYR A 14 -48.66 -81.68 -16.83
N VAL A 15 -48.68 -82.45 -15.74
CA VAL A 15 -47.92 -82.11 -14.52
C VAL A 15 -46.41 -82.10 -14.76
N ALA A 16 -45.87 -83.06 -15.51
CA ALA A 16 -44.44 -83.09 -15.84
C ALA A 16 -44.03 -81.89 -16.71
N VAL A 17 -44.86 -81.51 -17.69
CA VAL A 17 -44.61 -80.32 -18.53
C VAL A 17 -44.68 -79.04 -17.70
N ILE A 18 -45.68 -78.90 -16.83
CA ILE A 18 -45.79 -77.73 -15.93
C ILE A 18 -44.59 -77.66 -14.99
N ALA A 19 -44.17 -78.78 -14.39
CA ALA A 19 -42.98 -78.83 -13.54
C ALA A 19 -41.71 -78.42 -14.30
N ALA A 20 -41.54 -78.88 -15.54
CA ALA A 20 -40.42 -78.50 -16.39
C ALA A 20 -40.43 -77.00 -16.74
N VAL A 21 -41.61 -76.44 -17.05
CA VAL A 21 -41.77 -75.00 -17.35
C VAL A 21 -41.50 -74.15 -16.10
N VAL A 22 -42.01 -74.56 -14.93
CA VAL A 22 -41.79 -73.83 -13.66
C VAL A 22 -40.32 -73.89 -13.24
N LEU A 23 -39.66 -75.04 -13.36
CA LEU A 23 -38.23 -75.17 -13.11
C LEU A 23 -37.41 -74.35 -14.10
N GLY A 24 -37.79 -74.36 -15.38
CA GLY A 24 -37.16 -73.53 -16.41
C GLY A 24 -37.28 -72.04 -16.11
N LEU A 25 -38.47 -71.55 -15.73
CA LEU A 25 -38.67 -70.15 -15.31
C LEU A 25 -37.89 -69.81 -14.05
N HIS A 26 -37.82 -70.71 -13.06
CA HIS A 26 -37.12 -70.46 -11.80
C HIS A 26 -35.60 -70.32 -12.01
N LEU A 27 -35.02 -71.19 -12.84
CA LEU A 27 -33.60 -71.13 -13.21
C LEU A 27 -33.29 -69.87 -14.03
N ASN A 28 -34.14 -69.54 -15.02
CA ASN A 28 -33.96 -68.35 -15.85
C ASN A 28 -34.08 -67.05 -15.03
N TRP A 29 -34.93 -67.03 -14.01
CA TRP A 29 -35.09 -65.89 -13.11
C TRP A 29 -33.88 -65.68 -12.19
N GLN A 30 -33.25 -66.76 -11.70
CA GLN A 30 -32.04 -66.67 -10.88
C GLN A 30 -30.84 -66.16 -11.69
N ASP A 31 -30.64 -66.69 -12.90
CA ASP A 31 -29.53 -66.28 -13.77
C ASP A 31 -29.69 -64.81 -14.16
N GLY A 32 -30.88 -64.40 -14.61
CA GLY A 32 -31.16 -63.00 -14.97
C GLY A 32 -31.06 -62.02 -13.79
N TYR A 33 -31.42 -62.43 -12.58
CA TYR A 33 -31.28 -61.60 -11.39
C TYR A 33 -29.81 -61.39 -11.00
N SER A 34 -29.00 -62.45 -11.05
CA SER A 34 -27.56 -62.38 -10.73
C SER A 34 -26.78 -61.57 -11.77
N GLU A 35 -27.09 -61.74 -13.06
CA GLU A 35 -26.48 -60.98 -14.15
C GLU A 35 -26.88 -59.50 -14.08
N GLY A 36 -28.15 -59.20 -13.78
CA GLY A 36 -28.62 -57.84 -13.57
C GLY A 36 -27.95 -57.16 -12.38
N LEU A 37 -27.77 -57.87 -11.26
CA LEU A 37 -27.11 -57.34 -10.06
C LEU A 37 -25.61 -57.12 -10.31
N ALA A 38 -24.93 -58.05 -10.99
CA ALA A 38 -23.54 -57.91 -11.36
C ALA A 38 -23.32 -56.73 -12.33
N LYS A 39 -24.19 -56.57 -13.31
CA LYS A 39 -24.16 -55.44 -14.24
C LYS A 39 -24.41 -54.11 -13.54
N ALA A 40 -25.43 -54.03 -12.67
CA ALA A 40 -25.70 -52.82 -11.90
C ALA A 40 -24.54 -52.44 -10.95
N GLN A 41 -23.87 -53.45 -10.35
CA GLN A 41 -22.68 -53.22 -9.55
C GLN A 41 -21.50 -52.71 -10.39
N ALA A 42 -21.28 -53.28 -11.57
CA ALA A 42 -20.21 -52.85 -12.48
C ALA A 42 -20.44 -51.41 -12.96
N GLU A 43 -21.65 -51.10 -13.44
CA GLU A 43 -22.05 -49.75 -13.87
C GLU A 43 -21.96 -48.75 -12.71
N GLY A 44 -22.39 -49.14 -11.51
CA GLY A 44 -22.28 -48.32 -10.31
C GLY A 44 -20.83 -48.03 -9.91
N GLN A 45 -19.95 -49.04 -9.97
CA GLN A 45 -18.52 -48.85 -9.71
C GLN A 45 -17.88 -47.93 -10.75
N THR A 46 -18.19 -48.10 -12.03
CA THR A 46 -17.71 -47.22 -13.11
C THR A 46 -18.20 -45.79 -12.91
N ALA A 47 -19.46 -45.58 -12.54
CA ALA A 47 -20.01 -44.25 -12.26
C ALA A 47 -19.29 -43.58 -11.07
N ILE A 48 -19.03 -44.33 -9.98
CA ILE A 48 -18.30 -43.81 -8.82
C ILE A 48 -16.85 -43.47 -9.17
N THR A 49 -16.16 -44.31 -9.96
CA THR A 49 -14.78 -44.03 -10.37
C THR A 49 -14.70 -42.80 -11.27
N ASN A 50 -15.63 -42.65 -12.21
CA ASN A 50 -15.68 -41.48 -13.09
C ASN A 50 -15.95 -40.20 -12.29
N LEU A 51 -16.92 -40.24 -11.36
CA LEU A 51 -17.24 -39.09 -10.52
C LEU A 51 -16.04 -38.68 -9.63
N ARG A 52 -15.31 -39.66 -9.08
CA ARG A 52 -14.08 -39.38 -8.31
C ARG A 52 -12.99 -38.77 -9.18
N LEU A 53 -12.83 -39.23 -10.41
CA LEU A 53 -11.85 -38.69 -11.35
C LEU A 53 -12.20 -37.23 -11.68
N GLU A 54 -13.42 -36.96 -12.11
CA GLU A 54 -13.91 -35.61 -12.41
C GLU A 54 -13.72 -34.66 -11.22
N TYR A 55 -14.11 -35.09 -10.02
CA TYR A 55 -13.92 -34.29 -8.81
C TYR A 55 -12.45 -34.03 -8.51
N SER A 56 -11.57 -35.02 -8.69
CA SER A 56 -10.13 -34.85 -8.48
C SER A 56 -9.49 -33.92 -9.50
N GLU A 57 -9.95 -33.94 -10.76
CA GLU A 57 -9.50 -33.04 -11.80
C GLU A 57 -9.97 -31.61 -11.54
N GLU A 58 -11.23 -31.44 -11.11
CA GLU A 58 -11.77 -30.13 -10.75
C GLU A 58 -11.04 -29.54 -9.54
N GLN A 59 -10.79 -30.33 -8.50
CA GLN A 59 -9.99 -29.90 -7.35
C GLN A 59 -8.58 -29.47 -7.76
N ARG A 60 -7.93 -30.20 -8.69
CA ARG A 60 -6.62 -29.81 -9.22
C ARG A 60 -6.70 -28.50 -9.98
N ARG A 61 -7.68 -28.32 -10.86
CA ARG A 61 -7.86 -27.07 -11.60
C ARG A 61 -8.08 -25.88 -10.67
N ILE A 62 -8.89 -26.04 -9.63
CA ILE A 62 -9.12 -25.00 -8.62
C ILE A 62 -7.82 -24.71 -7.85
N ALA A 63 -7.09 -25.74 -7.43
CA ALA A 63 -5.82 -25.58 -6.72
C ALA A 63 -4.77 -24.87 -7.58
N ASP A 64 -4.64 -25.24 -8.86
CA ASP A 64 -3.71 -24.63 -9.80
C ASP A 64 -4.09 -23.18 -10.09
N ALA A 65 -5.37 -22.89 -10.36
CA ALA A 65 -5.85 -21.52 -10.56
C ALA A 65 -5.65 -20.64 -9.32
N THR A 66 -5.89 -21.20 -8.13
CA THR A 66 -5.66 -20.51 -6.86
C THR A 66 -4.17 -20.24 -6.64
N SER A 67 -3.31 -21.23 -6.90
CA SER A 67 -1.86 -21.09 -6.78
C SER A 67 -1.34 -19.99 -7.71
N GLU A 68 -1.80 -19.97 -8.96
CA GLU A 68 -1.40 -18.97 -9.94
C GLU A 68 -1.88 -17.57 -9.54
N THR A 69 -3.13 -17.45 -9.09
CA THR A 69 -3.66 -16.17 -8.59
C THR A 69 -2.88 -15.66 -7.38
N LEU A 70 -2.54 -16.55 -6.44
CA LEU A 70 -1.75 -16.21 -5.27
C LEU A 70 -0.31 -15.81 -5.63
N LYS A 71 0.31 -16.47 -6.62
CA LYS A 71 1.64 -16.07 -7.13
C LYS A 71 1.59 -14.67 -7.72
N GLN A 72 0.64 -14.42 -8.62
CA GLN A 72 0.47 -13.10 -9.25
C GLN A 72 0.19 -12.00 -8.21
N ALA A 73 -0.64 -12.29 -7.21
CA ALA A 73 -0.90 -11.36 -6.11
C ALA A 73 0.36 -11.09 -5.27
N ASN A 74 1.15 -12.11 -4.97
CA ASN A 74 2.42 -11.96 -4.25
C ASN A 74 3.46 -11.19 -5.05
N GLU A 75 3.56 -11.42 -6.36
CA GLU A 75 4.47 -10.67 -7.24
C GLU A 75 4.10 -9.20 -7.30
N LYS A 76 2.81 -8.88 -7.46
CA LYS A 76 2.32 -7.49 -7.40
C LYS A 76 2.64 -6.85 -6.05
N LEU A 77 2.35 -7.56 -4.95
CA LEU A 77 2.64 -7.07 -3.60
C LEU A 77 4.14 -6.81 -3.39
N ARG A 78 5.01 -7.70 -3.85
CA ARG A 78 6.47 -7.51 -3.78
C ARG A 78 6.93 -6.30 -4.60
N ALA A 79 6.43 -6.17 -5.83
CA ALA A 79 6.76 -5.02 -6.68
C ALA A 79 6.33 -3.69 -6.04
N GLU A 80 5.15 -3.65 -5.41
CA GLU A 80 4.69 -2.48 -4.65
C GLU A 80 5.56 -2.19 -3.42
N GLN A 81 5.94 -3.22 -2.67
CA GLN A 81 6.83 -3.09 -1.51
C GLN A 81 8.22 -2.58 -1.89
N GLU A 82 8.81 -3.11 -2.96
CA GLU A 82 10.11 -2.67 -3.47
C GLU A 82 10.07 -1.21 -3.92
N ARG A 83 9.01 -0.81 -4.65
CA ARG A 83 8.77 0.59 -5.04
C ARG A 83 8.62 1.50 -3.83
N GLY A 84 7.82 1.08 -2.84
CA GLY A 84 7.62 1.83 -1.59
C GLY A 84 8.93 2.01 -0.82
N SER A 85 9.72 0.94 -0.68
CA SER A 85 11.04 0.96 -0.05
C SER A 85 11.99 1.94 -0.75
N LEU A 86 12.07 1.88 -2.09
CA LEU A 86 12.90 2.77 -2.89
C LEU A 86 12.51 4.25 -2.67
N LEU A 87 11.21 4.56 -2.68
CA LEU A 87 10.72 5.92 -2.46
C LEU A 87 11.04 6.44 -1.06
N VAL A 88 10.96 5.58 -0.04
CA VAL A 88 11.32 5.92 1.35
C VAL A 88 12.82 6.23 1.46
N THR A 89 13.68 5.36 0.91
CA THR A 89 15.14 5.57 0.95
C THR A 89 15.53 6.87 0.28
N GLN A 90 15.09 7.09 -0.96
CA GLN A 90 15.46 8.30 -1.67
C GLN A 90 14.86 9.57 -1.02
N LEU A 91 13.74 9.48 -0.29
CA LEU A 91 13.19 10.60 0.50
C LEU A 91 14.09 10.91 1.70
N ALA A 92 14.57 9.87 2.39
CA ALA A 92 15.53 10.02 3.47
C ALA A 92 16.83 10.68 2.97
N ASP A 93 17.37 10.22 1.85
CA ASP A 93 18.58 10.78 1.23
C ASP A 93 18.40 12.26 0.87
N ALA A 94 17.25 12.63 0.28
CA ALA A 94 16.96 14.03 -0.06
C ALA A 94 16.89 14.91 1.19
N LYS A 95 16.23 14.45 2.26
CA LYS A 95 16.16 15.17 3.54
C LYS A 95 17.54 15.34 4.16
N GLU A 96 18.36 14.31 4.14
CA GLU A 96 19.72 14.38 4.66
C GLU A 96 20.59 15.37 3.87
N ALA A 97 20.48 15.35 2.53
CA ALA A 97 21.17 16.31 1.68
C ALA A 97 20.75 17.76 1.97
N PHE A 98 19.45 18.02 2.15
CA PHE A 98 18.97 19.35 2.52
C PHE A 98 19.49 19.78 3.89
N ARG A 99 19.45 18.91 4.90
CA ARG A 99 19.99 19.21 6.24
C ARG A 99 21.49 19.53 6.19
N LYS A 100 22.28 18.73 5.47
CA LYS A 100 23.72 18.98 5.31
C LYS A 100 23.99 20.32 4.63
N ASN A 101 23.18 20.69 3.64
CA ASN A 101 23.26 21.97 2.97
C ASN A 101 22.91 23.12 3.94
N THR A 102 21.85 22.98 4.74
CA THR A 102 21.48 23.93 5.81
C THR A 102 22.62 24.11 6.80
N ASP A 103 23.23 23.03 7.29
CA ASP A 103 24.33 23.10 8.25
C ASP A 103 25.55 23.82 7.66
N THR A 104 25.87 23.53 6.40
CA THR A 104 26.94 24.21 5.66
C THR A 104 26.64 25.70 5.56
N LEU A 105 25.46 26.06 5.05
CA LEU A 105 25.04 27.45 4.89
C LEU A 105 25.01 28.20 6.22
N ASN A 106 24.51 27.60 7.30
CA ASN A 106 24.55 28.18 8.63
C ASN A 106 25.97 28.49 9.10
N GLY A 107 26.94 27.60 8.81
CA GLY A 107 28.36 27.87 9.06
C GLY A 107 28.91 29.04 8.24
N GLU A 108 28.37 29.27 7.03
CA GLU A 108 28.78 30.40 6.19
C GLU A 108 28.13 31.73 6.60
N ILE A 109 26.97 31.71 7.24
CA ILE A 109 26.28 32.93 7.71
C ILE A 109 27.24 33.78 8.55
N ALA A 110 27.89 33.20 9.56
CA ALA A 110 28.83 33.94 10.40
C ALA A 110 29.99 34.55 9.59
N ARG A 111 30.44 33.87 8.53
CA ARG A 111 31.51 34.36 7.64
C ARG A 111 31.06 35.57 6.83
N VAL A 112 29.82 35.57 6.34
CA VAL A 112 29.30 36.64 5.45
C VAL A 112 28.66 37.80 6.21
N THR A 113 28.30 37.63 7.48
CA THR A 113 27.66 38.69 8.27
C THR A 113 28.60 39.41 9.24
N THR A 114 29.91 39.11 9.23
CA THR A 114 30.89 39.71 10.17
C THR A 114 31.86 40.67 9.49
N LEU A 115 32.39 40.31 8.33
CA LEU A 115 33.40 41.09 7.63
C LEU A 115 33.00 41.31 6.17
N TYR A 116 33.30 42.51 5.64
CA TYR A 116 33.16 42.81 4.23
C TYR A 116 34.42 43.47 3.67
N ARG A 117 34.58 43.45 2.35
CA ARG A 117 35.63 44.17 1.64
C ARG A 117 34.98 45.05 0.60
N ARG A 118 35.37 46.33 0.53
CA ARG A 118 34.88 47.27 -0.50
C ARG A 118 35.33 46.91 -1.91
N THR A 119 36.54 46.37 -2.04
CA THR A 119 37.09 45.87 -3.30
C THR A 119 37.88 44.58 -3.06
N LEU A 120 38.12 43.78 -4.11
CA LEU A 120 38.90 42.54 -4.01
C LEU A 120 40.32 42.74 -3.46
N LYS A 121 40.90 43.93 -3.61
CA LYS A 121 42.25 44.27 -3.12
C LYS A 121 42.24 44.93 -1.73
N SER A 122 41.08 45.20 -1.15
CA SER A 122 40.97 45.85 0.16
C SER A 122 41.11 44.86 1.33
N ALA A 123 41.66 45.34 2.45
CA ALA A 123 41.60 44.61 3.72
C ALA A 123 40.13 44.40 4.14
N PRO A 124 39.80 43.30 4.85
CA PRO A 124 38.46 43.09 5.36
C PRO A 124 38.20 44.03 6.54
N GLU A 125 37.02 44.64 6.55
CA GLU A 125 36.55 45.55 7.59
C GLU A 125 35.22 45.04 8.18
N PRO A 126 34.88 45.39 9.43
CA PRO A 126 33.61 44.97 10.05
C PRO A 126 32.42 45.39 9.21
N LEU A 127 31.47 44.46 9.03
CA LEU A 127 30.23 44.76 8.32
C LEU A 127 29.42 45.81 9.10
N PRO A 128 28.92 46.88 8.44
CA PRO A 128 28.04 47.84 9.07
C PRO A 128 26.79 47.15 9.63
N ALA A 129 26.38 47.53 10.84
CA ALA A 129 25.16 46.99 11.43
C ALA A 129 23.96 47.35 10.55
N ALA A 130 23.21 46.34 10.11
CA ALA A 130 21.89 46.59 9.51
C ALA A 130 20.86 46.62 10.64
N VAL A 131 20.07 47.67 10.66
CA VAL A 131 18.95 47.83 11.59
C VAL A 131 17.69 47.38 10.89
N PHE A 132 17.03 46.37 11.44
CA PHE A 132 15.69 45.96 11.03
C PHE A 132 14.70 46.54 12.04
N THR A 133 13.64 47.17 11.54
CA THR A 133 12.70 47.84 12.43
C THR A 133 11.60 46.89 12.92
N ALA A 134 10.92 47.24 14.01
CA ALA A 134 9.78 46.46 14.49
C ALA A 134 8.67 46.32 13.42
N GLY A 135 8.50 47.35 12.57
CA GLY A 135 7.61 47.30 11.41
C GLY A 135 8.03 46.27 10.36
N PHE A 136 9.34 46.14 10.10
CA PHE A 136 9.87 45.08 9.23
C PHE A 136 9.51 43.70 9.77
N VAL A 137 9.75 43.46 11.07
CA VAL A 137 9.44 42.17 11.71
C VAL A 137 7.95 41.88 11.71
N ARG A 138 7.09 42.89 11.92
CA ARG A 138 5.64 42.71 11.83
C ARG A 138 5.23 42.24 10.43
N VAL A 139 5.66 42.94 9.37
CA VAL A 139 5.33 42.56 7.98
C VAL A 139 5.86 41.16 7.68
N TRP A 140 7.08 40.86 8.12
CA TRP A 140 7.69 39.54 7.97
C TRP A 140 6.85 38.43 8.64
N ASN A 141 6.45 38.63 9.89
CA ASN A 141 5.64 37.67 10.65
C ASN A 141 4.26 37.49 9.99
N THR A 142 3.60 38.59 9.60
CA THR A 142 2.32 38.53 8.88
C THR A 142 2.45 37.73 7.58
N ALA A 143 3.52 37.94 6.80
CA ALA A 143 3.78 37.19 5.57
C ALA A 143 4.01 35.70 5.82
N ASN A 144 4.56 35.32 6.98
CA ASN A 144 4.75 33.93 7.39
C ASN A 144 3.52 33.36 8.15
N GLY A 145 2.39 34.08 8.18
CA GLY A 145 1.17 33.64 8.87
C GLY A 145 1.27 33.64 10.40
N ILE A 146 2.28 34.31 10.96
CA ILE A 146 2.48 34.46 12.40
C ILE A 146 1.70 35.69 12.85
N SER A 147 0.50 35.46 13.40
CA SER A 147 -0.43 36.51 13.84
C SER A 147 -0.05 37.17 15.18
N ALA A 148 1.12 36.85 15.75
CA ALA A 148 1.51 37.39 17.04
C ALA A 148 1.89 38.87 16.90
N SER A 149 1.11 39.73 17.57
CA SER A 149 1.53 41.09 17.91
C SER A 149 2.85 40.99 18.66
N VAL A 150 3.94 41.44 18.03
CA VAL A 150 5.22 41.64 18.73
C VAL A 150 4.90 42.53 19.94
N PRO A 151 5.17 42.10 21.18
CA PRO A 151 5.04 43.00 22.32
C PRO A 151 5.98 44.16 22.04
N SER A 152 5.43 45.35 21.81
CA SER A 152 6.22 46.57 21.84
C SER A 152 6.94 46.56 23.17
N GLN A 153 8.27 46.67 23.16
CA GLN A 153 9.08 46.82 24.36
C GLN A 153 8.38 47.85 25.26
N GLN A 154 7.83 47.39 26.38
CA GLN A 154 7.10 48.23 27.31
C GLN A 154 8.05 49.35 27.71
N ALA A 155 7.75 50.59 27.30
CA ALA A 155 8.48 51.76 27.75
C ALA A 155 8.49 51.72 29.28
N ALA A 156 9.68 51.73 29.87
CA ALA A 156 9.84 51.83 31.30
C ALA A 156 9.08 53.07 31.80
N SER A 157 8.33 52.89 32.88
CA SER A 157 7.52 53.91 33.53
C SER A 157 8.32 55.19 33.80
N GLY A 158 7.91 56.31 33.20
CA GLY A 158 8.38 57.64 33.58
C GLY A 158 8.28 58.68 32.47
N ALA A 159 7.32 59.60 32.63
CA ALA A 159 7.02 60.75 31.77
C ALA A 159 6.28 60.46 30.46
N ALA A 160 5.19 61.21 30.24
CA ALA A 160 4.39 61.18 29.02
C ALA A 160 5.26 61.60 27.84
N ALA A 161 5.70 60.63 27.04
CA ALA A 161 6.26 60.87 25.73
C ALA A 161 5.17 61.47 24.82
N PRO A 162 5.52 62.37 23.89
CA PRO A 162 4.58 62.87 22.89
C PRO A 162 3.93 61.68 22.16
N THR A 163 2.67 61.83 21.75
CA THR A 163 1.98 60.81 20.95
C THR A 163 2.64 60.74 19.59
N ASP A 164 3.73 59.98 19.50
CA ASP A 164 4.36 59.68 18.22
C ASP A 164 3.30 58.95 17.39
N GLY A 165 3.01 59.49 16.20
CA GLY A 165 1.86 59.07 15.38
C GLY A 165 1.77 57.56 15.17
N ALA A 166 0.59 57.06 14.79
CA ALA A 166 0.36 55.65 14.51
C ALA A 166 1.46 55.10 13.57
N GLY A 167 2.36 54.25 14.11
CA GLY A 167 3.53 53.73 13.39
C GLY A 167 4.89 54.11 13.99
N ALA A 168 4.97 54.94 15.01
CA ALA A 168 6.25 55.27 15.66
C ALA A 168 6.95 54.06 16.29
N ALA A 169 6.17 53.16 16.90
CA ALA A 169 6.67 51.89 17.42
C ALA A 169 7.29 51.01 16.33
N ASP A 170 6.86 51.13 15.07
CA ASP A 170 7.39 50.37 13.95
C ASP A 170 8.77 50.82 13.50
N SER A 171 9.17 52.04 13.88
CA SER A 171 10.46 52.63 13.51
C SER A 171 11.55 52.27 14.52
N LEU A 172 11.19 51.64 15.64
CA LEU A 172 12.15 51.17 16.64
C LEU A 172 12.98 50.00 16.10
N ASP A 173 14.23 49.92 16.55
CA ASP A 173 15.09 48.75 16.31
C ASP A 173 14.43 47.50 16.90
N SER A 174 14.29 46.45 16.09
CA SER A 174 13.69 45.19 16.52
C SER A 174 14.69 44.25 17.19
N GLY A 175 15.99 44.57 17.19
CA GLY A 175 17.06 43.68 17.65
C GLY A 175 17.29 42.46 16.75
N VAL A 176 16.65 42.40 15.58
CA VAL A 176 16.88 41.34 14.59
C VAL A 176 18.15 41.68 13.82
N THR A 177 19.02 40.68 13.63
CA THR A 177 20.31 40.85 12.95
C THR A 177 20.26 40.24 11.55
N GLN A 178 21.20 40.63 10.67
CA GLN A 178 21.32 40.04 9.34
C GLN A 178 21.49 38.51 9.40
N ALA A 179 22.22 38.02 10.41
CA ALA A 179 22.42 36.59 10.63
C ALA A 179 21.10 35.86 10.96
N LEU A 180 20.22 36.47 11.75
CA LEU A 180 18.90 35.90 12.06
C LEU A 180 18.00 35.84 10.82
N VAL A 181 18.00 36.90 10.00
CA VAL A 181 17.22 36.94 8.74
C VAL A 181 17.71 35.87 7.78
N LEU A 182 19.03 35.79 7.56
CA LEU A 182 19.61 34.82 6.64
C LEU A 182 19.43 33.37 7.15
N GLY A 183 19.57 33.15 8.46
CA GLY A 183 19.34 31.84 9.08
C GLY A 183 17.89 31.38 8.94
N ASN A 184 16.94 32.30 9.11
CA ASN A 184 15.54 32.02 8.86
C ASN A 184 15.28 31.64 7.39
N GLN A 185 15.87 32.37 6.44
CA GLN A 185 15.73 32.06 5.02
C GLN A 185 16.31 30.69 4.66
N VAL A 186 17.49 30.34 5.19
CA VAL A 186 18.12 29.02 5.00
C VAL A 186 17.20 27.91 5.53
N ARG A 187 16.69 28.05 6.74
CA ARG A 187 15.75 27.08 7.34
C ARG A 187 14.44 26.97 6.55
N ASN A 188 13.85 28.08 6.12
CA ASN A 188 12.64 28.06 5.30
C ASN A 188 12.91 27.40 3.94
N GLY A 189 14.09 27.61 3.34
CA GLY A 189 14.51 26.94 2.12
C GLY A 189 14.57 25.42 2.26
N GLU A 190 15.09 24.91 3.37
CA GLU A 190 15.10 23.47 3.69
C GLU A 190 13.70 22.89 3.81
N LEU A 191 12.81 23.57 4.56
CA LEU A 191 11.44 23.14 4.76
C LEU A 191 10.66 23.09 3.44
N HIS A 192 10.76 24.14 2.61
CA HIS A 192 10.13 24.17 1.30
C HIS A 192 10.68 23.09 0.35
N SER A 193 11.99 22.88 0.35
CA SER A 193 12.62 21.85 -0.51
C SER A 193 12.22 20.44 -0.08
N THR A 194 12.15 20.19 1.24
CA THR A 194 11.66 18.94 1.80
C THR A 194 10.19 18.69 1.44
N CYS A 195 9.33 19.69 1.62
CA CYS A 195 7.91 19.59 1.26
C CYS A 195 7.73 19.32 -0.24
N ARG A 196 8.46 20.04 -1.10
CA ARG A 196 8.44 19.83 -2.55
C ARG A 196 8.89 18.41 -2.92
N ALA A 197 9.95 17.90 -2.30
CA ALA A 197 10.41 16.53 -2.54
C ALA A 197 9.36 15.49 -2.12
N GLN A 198 8.67 15.71 -1.00
CA GLN A 198 7.57 14.84 -0.55
C GLN A 198 6.39 14.86 -1.52
N LEU A 199 5.98 16.05 -1.97
CA LEU A 199 4.86 16.21 -2.92
C LEU A 199 5.17 15.56 -4.27
N ASN A 200 6.36 15.79 -4.82
CA ASN A 200 6.78 15.15 -6.07
C ASN A 200 6.72 13.62 -5.96
N ARG A 201 7.20 13.04 -4.86
CA ARG A 201 7.11 11.60 -4.64
C ARG A 201 5.69 11.08 -4.51
N LEU A 202 4.81 11.84 -3.87
CA LEU A 202 3.39 11.48 -3.77
C LEU A 202 2.73 11.51 -5.16
N ILE A 203 3.08 12.49 -5.99
CA ILE A 203 2.62 12.57 -7.38
C ILE A 203 3.17 11.38 -8.18
N ASP A 204 4.46 11.07 -8.08
CA ASP A 204 5.07 9.93 -8.76
C ASP A 204 4.42 8.62 -8.32
N TRP A 205 4.13 8.47 -7.03
CA TRP A 205 3.45 7.29 -6.51
C TRP A 205 2.02 7.16 -7.07
N THR A 206 1.24 8.24 -7.06
CA THR A 206 -0.15 8.21 -7.56
C THR A 206 -0.22 8.02 -9.09
N LEU A 207 0.65 8.67 -9.87
CA LEU A 207 0.68 8.52 -11.32
C LEU A 207 1.19 7.14 -11.75
N ASN A 208 2.22 6.60 -11.10
CA ASN A 208 2.74 5.27 -11.41
C ASN A 208 1.91 4.12 -10.80
N ALA A 209 0.96 4.41 -9.92
CA ALA A 209 -0.06 3.46 -9.47
C ALA A 209 -1.26 3.38 -10.42
N SER A 210 -1.40 4.33 -11.35
CA SER A 210 -2.51 4.40 -12.31
C SER A 210 -2.25 3.73 -13.67
N ASN A 211 -1.04 3.16 -13.87
CA ASN A 211 -0.65 2.33 -15.01
C ASN A 211 -0.31 0.91 -14.55
#